data_AF-A0A2V6NNL9-F1
#
_entry.id   AF-A0A2V6NNL9-F1
#
_cell.length_a   1.000
_cell.length_b   1.000
_cell.length_c   1.000
_cell.angle_alpha   90.00
_cell.angle_beta   90.00
_cell.angle_gamma   90.00
#
_symmetry.space_group_name_H-M   'P 1'
#
loop_
_entity.id
_entity.type
_entity.pdbx_description
1 polymer ?
#
loop_
_entity_poly.entity_id
_entity_poly.type
_entity_poly.pdbx_seq_one_letter_code
_entity_poly.pdbx_strand_id
1 'polypeptide(L)'
;MSWLARHRRLAFAAICTFWTAVVFVGYFFPTLPFISMPWRGEQSFEDTLRREGRKTATRDDFIFLGIDQQSLQLDAVGPEEIAGNRAFELMTERPYPWAREIWVLLLDRLFGAGARLVIFDL
;
A
#
# COMPACT_ATOMS: atom_id res chain seq x y z
N MET A 1 41.34 12.22 31.07
CA MET A 1 39.93 11.78 31.03
C MET A 1 39.24 11.87 29.65
N SER A 2 39.82 12.53 28.63
CA SER A 2 39.16 12.73 27.31
C SER A 2 39.25 11.55 26.32
N TRP A 3 40.25 10.68 26.46
CA TRP A 3 40.52 9.57 25.52
C TRP A 3 39.50 8.41 25.63
N LEU A 4 39.15 8.02 26.86
CA LEU A 4 38.11 7.01 27.14
C LEU A 4 36.72 7.48 26.68
N ALA A 5 36.40 8.76 26.86
CA ALA A 5 35.15 9.35 26.40
C ALA A 5 35.05 9.38 24.86
N ARG A 6 36.16 9.62 24.16
CA ARG A 6 36.22 9.62 22.69
C ARG A 6 36.07 8.21 22.11
N HIS A 7 36.76 7.21 22.69
CA HIS A 7 36.60 5.80 22.29
C HIS A 7 35.17 5.30 22.52
N ARG A 8 34.56 5.67 23.66
CA ARG A 8 33.18 5.29 23.97
C ARG A 8 32.18 5.91 22.99
N ARG A 9 32.38 7.17 22.59
CA ARG A 9 31.55 7.83 21.56
C ARG A 9 31.71 7.18 20.18
N LEU A 10 32.93 6.80 19.80
CA LEU A 10 33.18 6.10 18.54
C LEU A 10 32.54 4.71 18.53
N ALA A 11 32.59 3.98 19.64
CA ALA A 11 31.91 2.69 19.78
C ALA A 11 30.39 2.84 19.65
N PHE A 12 29.78 3.84 20.30
CA PHE A 12 28.36 4.11 20.14
C PHE A 12 28.00 4.54 18.71
N ALA A 13 28.80 5.40 18.08
CA ALA A 13 28.58 5.80 16.68
C ALA A 13 28.66 4.60 15.72
N ALA A 14 29.61 3.69 15.95
CA ALA A 14 29.74 2.47 15.15
C ALA A 14 28.53 1.53 15.34
N ILE A 15 28.07 1.32 16.57
CA ILE A 15 26.88 0.52 16.87
C ILE A 15 25.64 1.14 16.21
N CYS A 16 25.43 2.45 16.35
CA CYS A 16 24.31 3.13 15.72
C CYS A 16 24.36 3.01 14.20
N THR A 17 25.52 3.29 13.59
CA THR A 17 25.70 3.20 12.13
C THR A 17 25.46 1.78 11.62
N PHE A 18 25.95 0.77 12.35
CA PHE A 18 25.73 -0.63 12.02
C PHE A 18 24.24 -0.99 12.01
N TRP A 19 23.51 -0.67 13.08
CA TRP A 19 22.07 -0.96 13.14
C TRP A 19 21.26 -0.15 12.13
N THR A 20 21.62 1.11 11.87
CA THR A 20 21.01 1.91 10.80
C THR A 20 21.23 1.26 9.43
N ALA A 21 22.44 0.77 9.13
CA ALA A 21 22.72 0.07 7.89
C ALA A 21 21.93 -1.24 7.78
N VAL A 22 21.81 -2.02 8.86
CA VAL A 22 21.02 -3.26 8.90
C VAL A 22 19.54 -2.98 8.61
N VAL A 23 18.96 -1.95 9.23
CA VAL A 23 17.56 -1.56 8.98
C VAL A 23 17.37 -1.05 7.55
N PHE A 24 18.30 -0.24 7.05
CA PHE A 24 18.24 0.29 5.68
C PHE A 24 18.34 -0.82 4.63
N VAL A 25 19.24 -1.79 4.81
CA VAL A 25 19.33 -2.99 3.95
C VAL A 25 18.05 -3.82 4.05
N GLY A 26 17.49 -3.98 5.25
CA GLY A 26 16.20 -4.66 5.44
C GLY A 26 15.03 -4.02 4.69
N TYR A 27 15.00 -2.69 4.64
CA TYR A 27 13.99 -1.93 3.90
C TYR A 27 14.10 -2.15 2.38
N PHE A 28 15.31 -2.17 1.83
CA PHE A 28 15.52 -2.35 0.39
C PHE A 28 15.47 -3.82 -0.07
N PHE A 29 15.77 -4.77 0.81
CA PHE A 29 15.75 -6.20 0.51
C PHE A 29 14.77 -6.95 1.44
N PRO A 30 13.45 -6.69 1.32
CA PRO A 30 12.43 -7.27 2.19
C PRO A 30 12.31 -8.80 2.05
N THR A 31 12.92 -9.39 1.01
CA THR A 31 12.92 -10.83 0.74
C THR A 31 13.95 -11.63 1.55
N LEU A 32 14.88 -10.97 2.26
CA LEU A 32 15.83 -11.67 3.12
C LEU A 32 15.10 -12.27 4.34
N PRO A 33 15.14 -13.60 4.53
CA PRO A 33 14.24 -14.29 5.45
C PRO A 33 14.46 -13.93 6.93
N PHE A 34 15.69 -13.55 7.31
CA PHE A 34 16.03 -13.21 8.70
C PHE A 34 15.64 -11.78 9.09
N ILE A 35 15.65 -10.83 8.14
CA ILE A 35 15.33 -9.42 8.43
C ILE A 35 13.82 -9.17 8.38
N SER A 36 13.09 -9.95 7.57
CA SER A 36 11.63 -9.89 7.45
C SER A 36 10.87 -10.64 8.54
N MET A 37 11.54 -11.39 9.42
CA MET A 37 10.92 -12.16 10.50
C MET A 37 10.11 -11.30 11.49
N PRO A 38 10.66 -10.20 12.05
CA PRO A 38 9.86 -9.31 12.91
C PRO A 38 8.69 -8.66 12.16
N TRP A 39 8.89 -8.28 10.90
CA TRP A 39 7.83 -7.64 10.09
C TRP A 39 6.68 -8.61 9.76
N ARG A 40 7.00 -9.86 9.41
CA ARG A 40 5.99 -10.91 9.21
C ARG A 40 5.28 -11.29 10.51
N GLY A 41 5.99 -11.26 11.64
CA GLY A 41 5.40 -11.46 12.96
C GLY A 41 4.33 -10.42 13.26
N GLU A 42 4.65 -9.14 13.04
CA GLU A 42 3.71 -8.04 13.22
C GLU A 42 2.49 -8.17 12.31
N GLN A 43 2.71 -8.41 11.01
CA GLN A 43 1.62 -8.61 10.05
C GLN A 43 0.71 -9.80 10.43
N SER A 44 1.30 -10.91 10.86
CA SER A 44 0.54 -12.08 11.31
C SER A 44 -0.27 -11.79 12.58
N PHE A 45 0.28 -10.98 13.49
CA PHE A 45 -0.41 -10.57 14.70
C PHE A 45 -1.58 -9.63 14.38
N GLU A 46 -1.36 -8.62 13.52
CA GLU A 46 -2.44 -7.76 13.02
C GLU A 46 -3.54 -8.57 12.33
N ASP A 47 -3.18 -9.53 11.48
CA ASP A 47 -4.14 -10.42 10.84
C ASP A 47 -4.94 -11.23 11.86
N THR A 48 -4.30 -11.71 12.91
CA THR A 48 -4.97 -12.43 14.00
C THR A 48 -5.97 -11.52 14.71
N LEU A 49 -5.55 -10.29 15.06
CA LEU A 49 -6.43 -9.29 15.68
C LEU A 49 -7.62 -8.93 14.77
N ARG A 50 -7.42 -8.81 13.45
CA ARG A 50 -8.50 -8.51 12.49
C ARG A 50 -9.44 -9.71 12.31
N ARG A 51 -8.93 -10.95 12.42
CA ARG A 51 -9.72 -12.17 12.26
C ARG A 51 -10.55 -12.50 13.49
N GLU A 52 -9.95 -12.40 14.68
CA GLU A 52 -10.53 -12.81 15.96
C GLU A 52 -11.15 -11.66 16.76
N GLY A 53 -10.77 -10.41 16.44
CA GLY A 53 -11.35 -9.23 17.05
C GLY A 53 -12.85 -9.10 16.79
N ARG A 54 -13.54 -8.36 17.67
CA ARG A 54 -14.97 -8.06 17.52
C ARG A 54 -15.22 -7.32 16.21
N LYS A 55 -15.90 -7.99 15.27
CA LYS A 55 -16.28 -7.41 13.98
C LYS A 55 -17.57 -6.62 14.11
N THR A 56 -17.60 -5.44 13.50
CA THR A 56 -18.86 -4.72 13.28
C THR A 56 -19.72 -5.53 12.33
N ALA A 57 -21.02 -5.65 12.62
CA ALA A 57 -21.95 -6.35 11.74
C ALA A 57 -21.92 -5.71 10.33
N THR A 58 -21.65 -6.53 9.32
CA THR A 58 -21.71 -6.12 7.92
C THR A 58 -23.17 -5.92 7.53
N ARG A 59 -23.46 -4.85 6.79
CA ARG A 59 -24.78 -4.67 6.19
C ARG A 59 -24.73 -5.15 4.75
N ASP A 60 -25.76 -5.88 4.32
CA ASP A 60 -25.82 -6.47 2.99
C ASP A 60 -26.02 -5.42 1.87
N ASP A 61 -26.37 -4.18 2.22
CA ASP A 61 -26.48 -3.07 1.29
C ASP A 61 -25.14 -2.36 1.01
N PHE A 62 -24.07 -2.75 1.71
CA PHE A 62 -22.75 -2.15 1.55
C PHE A 62 -21.83 -3.09 0.76
N ILE A 63 -21.32 -2.59 -0.36
CA ILE A 63 -20.32 -3.27 -1.18
C ILE A 63 -18.97 -2.60 -0.93
N PHE A 64 -18.02 -3.36 -0.41
CA PHE A 64 -16.64 -2.91 -0.21
C PHE A 64 -15.77 -3.44 -1.35
N LEU A 65 -15.18 -2.54 -2.14
CA LEU A 65 -14.26 -2.87 -3.21
C LEU A 65 -12.86 -2.36 -2.85
N GLY A 66 -11.94 -3.27 -2.59
CA GLY A 66 -10.53 -2.94 -2.41
C GLY A 66 -9.83 -2.85 -3.77
N ILE A 67 -9.09 -1.76 -3.99
CA ILE A 67 -8.19 -1.62 -5.14
C ILE A 67 -6.80 -2.02 -4.65
N ASP A 68 -6.27 -3.11 -5.18
CA ASP A 68 -4.92 -3.56 -4.85
C ASP A 68 -3.88 -3.02 -5.85
N GLN A 69 -2.60 -3.29 -5.57
CA GLN A 69 -1.51 -2.80 -6.42
C GLN A 69 -1.57 -3.38 -7.85
N GLN A 70 -2.13 -4.58 -8.02
CA GLN A 70 -2.32 -5.20 -9.34
C GLN A 70 -3.42 -4.49 -10.13
N SER A 71 -4.49 -4.05 -9.46
CA SER A 71 -5.58 -3.27 -10.05
C SER A 71 -5.14 -1.91 -10.59
N LEU A 72 -3.98 -1.41 -10.16
CA LEU A 72 -3.39 -0.18 -10.69
C LEU A 72 -2.65 -0.38 -12.02
N GLN A 73 -2.38 -1.62 -12.41
CA GLN A 73 -1.69 -1.98 -13.64
C GLN A 73 -2.72 -2.39 -14.70
N LEU A 74 -2.64 -1.83 -15.91
CA LEU A 74 -3.52 -2.17 -17.04
C LEU A 74 -2.97 -3.33 -17.90
N ASP A 75 -2.24 -4.26 -17.28
CA ASP A 75 -1.54 -5.34 -18.00
C ASP A 75 -2.49 -6.35 -18.66
N ALA A 76 -3.76 -6.37 -18.23
CA ALA A 76 -4.79 -7.29 -18.72
C ALA A 76 -5.70 -6.69 -19.81
N VAL A 77 -5.55 -5.41 -20.16
CA VAL A 77 -6.44 -4.69 -21.09
C VAL A 77 -5.71 -4.42 -22.40
N GLY A 78 -6.30 -4.81 -23.53
CA GLY A 78 -5.70 -4.61 -24.85
C GLY A 78 -5.76 -3.15 -25.33
N PRO A 79 -4.89 -2.73 -26.27
CA PRO A 79 -4.87 -1.35 -26.80
C PRO A 79 -6.21 -0.91 -27.40
N GLU A 80 -6.96 -1.84 -27.99
CA GLU A 80 -8.28 -1.59 -28.58
C GLU A 80 -9.34 -1.27 -27.52
N GLU A 81 -9.29 -1.94 -26.37
CA GLU A 81 -10.22 -1.70 -25.25
C GLU A 81 -9.89 -0.38 -24.53
N ILE A 82 -8.61 0.00 -24.50
CA ILE A 82 -8.17 1.29 -23.95
C ILE A 82 -8.71 2.44 -24.80
N ALA A 83 -8.56 2.37 -26.13
CA ALA A 83 -9.04 3.41 -27.05
C ALA A 83 -10.57 3.57 -27.06
N GLY A 84 -11.31 2.57 -26.60
CA GLY A 84 -12.76 2.61 -26.49
C GLY A 84 -13.28 3.21 -25.18
N ASN A 85 -12.42 3.48 -24.19
CA ASN A 85 -12.84 3.89 -22.87
C ASN A 85 -11.95 5.01 -22.30
N ARG A 86 -12.52 6.22 -22.22
CA ARG A 86 -11.86 7.41 -21.68
C ARG A 86 -11.22 7.21 -20.31
N ALA A 87 -11.82 6.40 -19.44
CA ALA A 87 -11.24 6.11 -18.13
C ALA A 87 -9.90 5.37 -18.25
N PHE A 88 -9.79 4.41 -19.17
CA PHE A 88 -8.55 3.64 -19.38
C PHE A 88 -7.48 4.48 -20.08
N GLU A 89 -7.85 5.37 -20.98
CA GLU A 89 -6.91 6.35 -21.56
C GLU A 89 -6.27 7.19 -20.45
N LEU A 90 -7.07 7.77 -19.55
CA LEU A 90 -6.60 8.60 -18.44
C LEU A 90 -5.73 7.82 -17.44
N MET A 91 -6.01 6.53 -17.22
CA MET A 91 -5.16 5.67 -16.39
C MET A 91 -3.80 5.37 -17.05
N THR A 92 -3.75 5.37 -18.38
CA THR A 92 -2.54 5.09 -19.17
C THR A 92 -1.67 6.35 -19.34
N GLU A 93 -2.29 7.54 -19.42
CA GLU A 93 -1.58 8.82 -19.54
C GLU A 93 -0.65 9.12 -18.35
N ARG A 94 -1.08 8.75 -17.13
CA ARG A 94 -0.31 9.01 -15.90
C ARG A 94 -0.49 7.87 -14.89
N PRO A 95 0.60 7.37 -14.28
CA PRO A 95 0.49 6.40 -13.18
C PRO A 95 -0.23 7.03 -11.97
N TYR A 96 -0.79 6.18 -11.10
CA TYR A 96 -1.46 6.62 -9.87
C TYR A 96 -0.57 7.63 -9.10
N PRO A 97 -1.12 8.76 -8.62
CA PRO A 97 -2.53 9.15 -8.61
C PRO A 97 -3.05 9.66 -9.96
N TRP A 98 -4.22 9.15 -10.36
CA TRP A 98 -4.89 9.47 -11.63
C TRP A 98 -5.55 10.86 -11.66
N ALA A 99 -5.91 11.30 -12.86
CA ALA A 99 -6.70 12.51 -13.06
C ALA A 99 -8.06 12.41 -12.35
N ARG A 100 -8.54 13.53 -11.79
CA ARG A 100 -9.81 13.58 -11.06
C ARG A 100 -11.02 13.22 -11.93
N GLU A 101 -10.89 13.39 -13.25
CA GLU A 101 -11.90 13.02 -14.24
C GLU A 101 -12.29 11.53 -14.17
N ILE A 102 -11.33 10.65 -13.84
CA ILE A 102 -11.62 9.20 -13.72
C ILE A 102 -12.65 8.93 -12.63
N TRP A 103 -12.56 9.63 -11.50
CA TRP A 103 -13.51 9.48 -10.40
C TRP A 103 -14.91 9.92 -10.78
N VAL A 104 -15.05 10.95 -11.62
CA VAL A 104 -16.35 11.40 -12.13
C VAL A 104 -16.95 10.34 -13.05
N LEU A 105 -16.17 9.82 -13.99
CA LEU A 105 -16.63 8.75 -14.90
C LEU A 105 -17.04 7.48 -14.13
N LEU A 106 -16.30 7.15 -13.07
CA LEU A 106 -16.62 6.02 -12.20
C LEU A 106 -17.90 6.27 -11.40
N LEU A 107 -18.08 7.46 -10.83
CA LEU A 107 -19.30 7.84 -10.12
C LEU A 107 -20.52 7.75 -11.03
N ASP A 108 -20.44 8.29 -12.24
CA ASP A 108 -21.56 8.25 -13.20
C ASP A 108 -21.98 6.82 -13.51
N ARG A 109 -21.02 5.90 -13.70
CA ARG A 109 -21.33 4.47 -13.89
C ARG A 109 -21.94 3.83 -12.66
N LEU A 110 -21.41 4.09 -11.47
CA LEU A 110 -21.90 3.48 -10.23
C LEU A 110 -23.30 3.98 -9.86
N PHE A 111 -23.54 5.28 -9.97
CA PHE A 111 -24.87 5.85 -9.78
C PHE A 111 -25.86 5.38 -10.86
N GLY A 112 -25.41 5.29 -12.12
CA GLY A 112 -26.20 4.73 -13.22
C GLY A 112 -26.57 3.25 -13.01
N ALA A 113 -25.72 2.50 -12.32
CA ALA A 113 -25.97 1.10 -11.92
C ALA A 113 -26.89 0.97 -10.68
N GLY A 114 -27.29 2.08 -10.06
CA GLY A 114 -28.23 2.10 -8.92
C GLY A 114 -27.58 2.24 -7.54
N ALA A 115 -26.27 2.54 -7.45
CA ALA A 115 -25.66 2.91 -6.18
C ALA A 115 -26.34 4.19 -5.63
N ARG A 116 -26.63 4.23 -4.33
CA ARG A 116 -27.24 5.42 -3.69
C ARG A 116 -26.22 6.34 -3.04
N LEU A 117 -25.07 5.79 -2.66
CA LEU A 117 -23.97 6.47 -2.03
C LEU A 117 -22.68 5.77 -2.49
N VAL A 118 -21.69 6.56 -2.90
CA VAL A 118 -20.35 6.07 -3.23
C VAL A 118 -19.37 6.88 -2.38
N ILE A 119 -18.48 6.18 -1.69
CA ILE A 119 -17.43 6.77 -0.86
C ILE A 119 -16.10 6.26 -1.40
N PHE A 120 -15.17 7.17 -1.65
CA PHE A 120 -13.78 6.82 -1.98
C PHE A 120 -12.90 7.06 -0.76
N ASP A 121 -12.03 6.08 -0.50
CA ASP A 121 -10.92 6.19 0.43
C ASP A 121 -9.64 6.20 -0.43
N LEU A 122 -9.00 7.37 -0.54
CA LEU A 122 -7.92 7.66 -1.49
C LEU A 122 -6.61 8.02 -0.79
#